data_AF-A0L2M2-F1
#
_entry.id   AF-A0L2M2-F1
#
_cell.length_a   1.000
_cell.length_b   1.000
_cell.length_c   1.000
_cell.angle_alpha   90.00
_cell.angle_beta   90.00
_cell.angle_gamma   90.00
#
_symmetry.space_group_name_H-M   'P 1'
#
loop_
_entity.id
_entity.type
_entity.pdbx_description
1 polymer ?
#
loop_
_entity_poly.entity_id
_entity_poly.type
_entity_poly.pdbx_seq_one_letter_code
_entity_poly.pdbx_strand_id
1 'polypeptide(L)'
;MYSIEIKALTALTPELTTQLIELSKQIPELDRPLTSETLAERLSDKTCLILLAYVEGELAGFKLGYEQADAVFYSWLGGVATDFRRLGLAQSLLEYQETWASRQGYKLIQVKTMNRFPAMLNLLIRNQYLITELKADPQSLIDHKLHLSKSIATA
;
A
#
# COMPACT_ATOMS: atom_id res chain seq x y z
N MET A 1 -2.87 -9.50 -24.91
CA MET A 1 -3.21 -8.38 -24.01
C MET A 1 -3.88 -9.03 -22.82
N TYR A 2 -3.36 -8.81 -21.61
CA TYR A 2 -3.96 -9.39 -20.41
C TYR A 2 -5.01 -8.42 -19.85
N SER A 3 -6.06 -8.95 -19.24
CA SER A 3 -7.07 -8.17 -18.51
C SER A 3 -6.57 -7.88 -17.09
N ILE A 4 -6.60 -6.60 -16.70
CA ILE A 4 -6.28 -6.13 -15.35
C ILE A 4 -7.52 -5.48 -14.75
N GLU A 5 -7.92 -5.94 -13.57
CA GLU A 5 -9.04 -5.39 -12.81
C GLU A 5 -8.57 -4.95 -11.42
N ILE A 6 -8.97 -3.76 -10.97
CA ILE A 6 -8.77 -3.33 -9.58
C ILE A 6 -10.13 -3.23 -8.89
N LYS A 7 -10.31 -4.00 -7.83
CA LYS A 7 -11.49 -3.93 -6.95
C LYS A 7 -11.15 -3.09 -5.73
N ALA A 8 -12.06 -2.18 -5.37
CA ALA A 8 -11.93 -1.32 -4.20
C ALA A 8 -13.02 -1.63 -3.17
N LEU A 9 -12.59 -1.84 -1.93
CA LEU A 9 -13.46 -2.08 -0.78
C LEU A 9 -13.09 -1.11 0.35
N THR A 10 -14.05 -0.78 1.20
CA THR A 10 -13.87 0.15 2.34
C THR A 10 -14.18 -0.49 3.68
N ALA A 11 -14.38 -1.82 3.70
CA ALA A 11 -14.64 -2.59 4.92
C ALA A 11 -13.95 -3.96 4.81
N LEU A 12 -13.40 -4.42 5.93
CA LEU A 12 -12.77 -5.73 6.03
C LEU A 12 -13.83 -6.80 6.32
N THR A 13 -13.83 -7.90 5.57
CA THR A 13 -14.65 -9.08 5.84
C THR A 13 -13.76 -10.29 6.19
N PRO A 14 -14.30 -11.34 6.82
CA PRO A 14 -13.55 -12.57 7.10
C PRO A 14 -12.95 -13.21 5.83
N GLU A 15 -13.70 -13.21 4.72
CA GLU A 15 -13.25 -13.74 3.44
C GLU A 15 -12.09 -12.91 2.88
N LEU A 16 -12.23 -11.58 2.91
CA LEU A 16 -11.19 -10.65 2.45
C LEU A 16 -9.92 -10.75 3.30
N THR A 17 -10.08 -10.93 4.61
CA THR A 17 -8.98 -11.13 5.55
C THR A 17 -8.18 -12.37 5.16
N THR A 18 -8.87 -13.47 4.90
CA THR A 18 -8.23 -14.73 4.47
C THR A 18 -7.49 -14.55 3.14
N GLN A 19 -8.12 -13.89 2.16
CA GLN A 19 -7.49 -13.62 0.87
C GLN A 19 -6.21 -12.77 0.98
N LEU A 20 -6.24 -11.70 1.78
CA LEU A 20 -5.08 -10.84 2.01
C LEU A 20 -3.93 -11.60 2.69
N ILE A 21 -4.24 -12.44 3.67
CA ILE A 21 -3.24 -13.26 4.37
C ILE A 21 -2.59 -14.23 3.39
N GLU A 22 -3.37 -14.98 2.60
CA GLU A 22 -2.80 -15.94 1.63
C GLU A 22 -1.97 -15.24 0.55
N LEU A 23 -2.45 -14.12 0.01
CA LEU A 23 -1.70 -13.34 -0.97
C LEU A 23 -0.39 -12.77 -0.39
N SER A 24 -0.40 -12.34 0.88
CA SER A 24 0.79 -11.77 1.53
C SER A 24 1.95 -12.76 1.59
N LYS A 25 1.66 -14.07 1.70
CA LYS A 25 2.68 -15.14 1.71
C LYS A 25 3.43 -15.27 0.38
N GLN A 26 2.84 -14.77 -0.71
CA GLN A 26 3.44 -14.80 -2.06
C GLN A 26 4.31 -13.57 -2.36
N ILE A 27 4.49 -12.67 -1.39
CA ILE A 27 5.23 -11.41 -1.53
C ILE A 27 6.41 -11.43 -0.55
N PRO A 28 7.61 -11.84 -1.00
CA PRO A 28 8.78 -12.00 -0.13
C PRO A 28 9.20 -10.75 0.62
N GLU A 29 8.90 -9.55 0.10
CA GLU A 29 9.23 -8.27 0.72
C GLU A 29 8.38 -7.94 1.96
N LEU A 30 7.30 -8.69 2.20
CA LEU A 30 6.51 -8.55 3.41
C LEU A 30 7.14 -9.36 4.55
N ASP A 31 8.19 -8.79 5.13
CA ASP A 31 9.01 -9.43 6.18
C ASP A 31 8.24 -9.83 7.44
N ARG A 32 7.04 -9.27 7.64
CA ARG A 32 6.17 -9.57 8.78
C ARG A 32 4.92 -10.28 8.28
N PRO A 33 4.55 -11.43 8.88
CA PRO A 33 3.30 -12.09 8.56
C PRO A 33 2.14 -11.12 8.73
N LEU A 34 1.31 -11.00 7.70
CA LEU A 34 0.02 -10.34 7.83
C LEU A 34 -0.89 -11.28 8.60
N THR A 35 -1.50 -10.80 9.69
CA THR A 35 -2.44 -11.59 10.50
C THR A 35 -3.79 -10.89 10.58
N SER A 36 -4.83 -11.67 10.92
CA SER A 36 -6.18 -11.15 11.13
C SER A 36 -6.21 -10.04 12.18
N GLU A 37 -5.43 -10.18 13.26
CA GLU A 37 -5.32 -9.19 14.32
C GLU A 37 -4.71 -7.88 13.80
N THR A 38 -3.61 -7.97 13.03
CA THR A 38 -2.97 -6.77 12.48
C THR A 38 -3.83 -6.03 11.47
N LEU A 39 -4.64 -6.77 10.70
CA LEU A 39 -5.61 -6.18 9.77
C LEU A 39 -6.75 -5.50 10.54
N ALA A 40 -7.31 -6.18 11.54
CA ALA A 40 -8.40 -5.64 12.35
C ALA A 40 -7.98 -4.37 13.11
N GLU A 41 -6.83 -4.40 13.78
CA GLU A 41 -6.28 -3.25 14.53
C GLU A 41 -6.11 -2.00 13.65
N ARG A 42 -5.79 -2.21 12.36
CA ARG A 42 -5.45 -1.12 11.44
C ARG A 42 -6.63 -0.65 10.62
N LEU A 43 -7.62 -1.51 10.33
CA LEU A 43 -8.65 -1.25 9.34
C LEU A 43 -10.09 -1.26 9.89
N SER A 44 -10.40 -1.98 10.97
CA SER A 44 -11.81 -2.19 11.37
C SER A 44 -12.52 -0.93 11.87
N ASP A 45 -11.81 -0.07 12.63
CA ASP A 45 -12.39 1.12 13.25
C ASP A 45 -11.99 2.42 12.54
N LYS A 46 -11.55 2.32 11.29
CA LYS A 46 -11.05 3.46 10.51
C LYS A 46 -11.67 3.51 9.13
N THR A 47 -11.81 4.73 8.61
CA THR A 47 -12.01 4.94 7.20
C THR A 47 -10.82 4.36 6.44
N CYS A 48 -11.03 3.27 5.70
CA CYS A 48 -9.98 2.55 5.00
C CYS A 48 -10.28 2.34 3.52
N LEU A 49 -9.23 2.05 2.77
CA LEU A 49 -9.30 1.59 1.39
C LEU A 49 -8.49 0.29 1.27
N ILE A 50 -9.15 -0.73 0.75
CA ILE A 50 -8.58 -2.03 0.42
C ILE A 50 -8.69 -2.20 -1.09
N LEU A 51 -7.54 -2.22 -1.77
CA LEU A 51 -7.46 -2.47 -3.20
C LEU A 51 -6.94 -3.87 -3.46
N LEU A 52 -7.61 -4.58 -4.37
CA LEU A 52 -7.22 -5.89 -4.88
C LEU A 52 -7.01 -5.78 -6.40
N ALA A 53 -5.82 -6.13 -6.88
CA ALA A 53 -5.52 -6.20 -8.30
C ALA A 53 -5.63 -7.64 -8.79
N TYR A 54 -6.36 -7.84 -9.87
CA TYR A 54 -6.53 -9.13 -10.54
C TYR A 54 -5.92 -9.08 -11.94
N VAL A 55 -5.29 -10.18 -12.35
CA VAL A 55 -4.80 -10.41 -13.71
C VAL A 55 -5.44 -11.68 -14.23
N GLU A 56 -6.18 -11.62 -15.34
CA GLU A 56 -6.94 -12.77 -15.86
C GLU A 56 -7.85 -13.44 -14.81
N GLY A 57 -8.40 -12.65 -13.88
CA GLY A 57 -9.24 -13.13 -12.79
C GLY A 57 -8.49 -13.70 -11.59
N GLU A 58 -7.15 -13.82 -11.66
CA GLU A 58 -6.31 -14.26 -10.54
C GLU A 58 -5.85 -13.09 -9.69
N LEU A 59 -5.93 -13.23 -8.36
CA LEU A 59 -5.54 -12.18 -7.42
C LEU A 59 -4.01 -12.01 -7.41
N ALA A 60 -3.55 -10.88 -7.93
CA ALA A 60 -2.15 -10.64 -8.26
C ALA A 60 -1.45 -9.69 -7.29
N GLY A 61 -2.20 -8.84 -6.58
CA GLY A 61 -1.62 -7.84 -5.69
C GLY A 61 -2.66 -7.09 -4.89
N PHE A 62 -2.20 -6.34 -3.90
CA PHE A 62 -3.07 -5.55 -3.05
C PHE A 62 -2.41 -4.27 -2.58
N LYS A 63 -3.23 -3.30 -2.17
CA LYS A 63 -2.79 -2.07 -1.50
C LYS A 63 -3.82 -1.62 -0.48
N LEU A 64 -3.37 -1.45 0.76
CA LEU A 64 -4.17 -1.09 1.92
C LEU A 64 -3.78 0.31 2.38
N GLY A 65 -4.77 1.08 2.81
CA GLY A 65 -4.54 2.33 3.51
C GLY A 65 -5.71 2.70 4.40
N TYR A 66 -5.47 3.63 5.32
CA TYR A 66 -6.48 4.11 6.25
C TYR A 66 -6.21 5.56 6.65
N GLU A 67 -7.26 6.22 7.15
CA GLU A 67 -7.17 7.53 7.77
C GLU A 67 -6.23 7.50 8.98
N GLN A 68 -5.17 8.30 8.95
CA GLN A 68 -4.21 8.38 10.05
C GLN A 68 -4.44 9.60 10.93
N ALA A 69 -4.85 10.72 10.34
CA ALA A 69 -5.16 11.98 11.01
C ALA A 69 -6.08 12.82 10.10
N ASP A 70 -6.55 13.95 10.62
CA ASP A 70 -7.37 14.89 9.85
C ASP A 70 -6.71 15.25 8.50
N ALA A 71 -7.43 15.01 7.42
CA ALA A 71 -6.99 15.18 6.03
C ALA A 71 -5.68 14.44 5.65
N VAL A 72 -5.24 13.44 6.41
CA VAL A 72 -4.06 12.61 6.12
C VAL A 72 -4.44 11.13 5.95
N PHE A 73 -4.24 10.63 4.73
CA PHE A 73 -4.39 9.21 4.41
C PHE A 73 -3.05 8.49 4.49
N TYR A 74 -3.00 7.33 5.13
CA TYR A 74 -1.79 6.52 5.21
C TYR A 74 -1.87 5.31 4.28
N SER A 75 -1.02 5.30 3.26
CA SER A 75 -0.78 4.15 2.39
C SER A 75 0.12 3.16 3.12
N TRP A 76 -0.51 2.24 3.85
CA TRP A 76 0.15 1.40 4.84
C TRP A 76 0.95 0.23 4.24
N LEU A 77 0.27 -0.67 3.55
CA LEU A 77 0.81 -1.97 3.18
C LEU A 77 0.34 -2.36 1.79
N GLY A 78 1.22 -2.96 1.00
CA GLY A 78 0.83 -3.48 -0.30
C GLY A 78 2.00 -4.15 -0.98
N GLY A 79 1.67 -4.95 -1.98
CA GLY A 79 2.64 -5.69 -2.77
C GLY A 79 1.97 -6.44 -3.90
N VAL A 80 2.81 -7.00 -4.77
CA VAL A 80 2.40 -7.76 -5.96
C VAL A 80 3.12 -9.09 -5.90
N ALA A 81 2.35 -10.17 -6.02
CA ALA A 81 2.89 -11.52 -6.05
C ALA A 81 3.93 -11.66 -7.17
N THR A 82 4.95 -12.49 -6.93
CA THR A 82 6.17 -12.53 -7.76
C THR A 82 5.89 -12.78 -9.24
N ASP A 83 4.91 -13.63 -9.53
CA ASP A 83 4.54 -14.04 -10.89
C ASP A 83 3.83 -12.94 -11.68
N PHE A 84 3.31 -11.91 -11.01
CA PHE A 84 2.57 -10.80 -11.63
C PHE A 84 3.37 -9.49 -11.72
N ARG A 85 4.68 -9.55 -11.45
CA ARG A 85 5.56 -8.37 -11.52
C ARG A 85 5.79 -7.91 -12.95
N ARG A 86 6.19 -6.64 -13.10
CA ARG A 86 6.46 -5.97 -14.39
C ARG A 86 5.22 -5.80 -15.28
N LEU A 87 4.02 -5.95 -14.72
CA LEU A 87 2.74 -5.67 -15.38
C LEU A 87 2.17 -4.27 -15.03
N GLY A 88 2.92 -3.44 -14.30
CA GLY A 88 2.46 -2.11 -13.88
C GLY A 88 1.50 -2.08 -12.69
N LEU A 89 1.14 -3.23 -12.10
CA LEU A 89 0.15 -3.32 -11.02
C LEU A 89 0.43 -2.42 -9.80
N ALA A 90 1.69 -2.35 -9.35
CA ALA A 90 2.06 -1.51 -8.21
C ALA A 90 1.83 0.00 -8.49
N GLN A 91 2.06 0.43 -9.73
CA GLN A 91 1.78 1.79 -10.20
C GLN A 91 0.28 2.04 -10.24
N SER A 92 -0.50 1.15 -10.87
CA SER A 92 -1.95 1.29 -10.97
C SER A 92 -2.64 1.29 -9.61
N LEU A 93 -2.19 0.44 -8.67
CA LEU A 93 -2.68 0.43 -7.29
C LEU A 93 -2.36 1.74 -6.55
N LEU A 94 -1.16 2.30 -6.74
CA LEU A 94 -0.77 3.58 -6.15
C LEU A 94 -1.63 4.72 -6.67
N GLU A 95 -1.75 4.86 -7.99
CA GLU A 95 -2.54 5.92 -8.65
C GLU A 95 -4.03 5.85 -8.25
N TYR A 96 -4.58 4.63 -8.17
CA TYR A 96 -5.94 4.43 -7.70
C TYR A 96 -6.09 4.94 -6.28
N GLN A 97 -5.19 4.57 -5.37
CA GLN A 97 -5.29 4.97 -3.97
C GLN A 97 -5.11 6.49 -3.79
N GLU A 98 -4.19 7.12 -4.53
CA GLU A 98 -4.04 8.57 -4.53
C GLU A 98 -5.32 9.27 -5.01
N THR A 99 -5.89 8.81 -6.12
CA THR A 99 -7.13 9.36 -6.69
C THR A 99 -8.30 9.19 -5.74
N TRP A 100 -8.44 8.00 -5.14
CA TRP A 100 -9.48 7.73 -4.16
C TRP A 100 -9.32 8.65 -2.95
N ALA A 101 -8.12 8.75 -2.38
CA ALA A 101 -7.88 9.57 -1.19
C ALA A 101 -8.15 11.05 -1.46
N SER A 102 -7.72 11.56 -2.62
CA SER A 102 -8.03 12.93 -3.06
C SER A 102 -9.55 13.18 -3.11
N ARG A 103 -10.31 12.25 -3.70
CA ARG A 103 -11.77 12.33 -3.79
C ARG A 103 -12.49 12.24 -2.44
N GLN A 104 -11.89 11.59 -1.45
CA GLN A 104 -12.41 11.58 -0.08
C GLN A 104 -12.09 12.87 0.70
N GLY A 105 -11.36 13.82 0.10
CA GLY A 105 -11.01 15.09 0.73
C GLY A 105 -9.70 15.08 1.51
N TYR A 106 -8.92 13.99 1.46
CA TYR A 106 -7.57 13.98 2.03
C TYR A 106 -6.65 14.91 1.24
N LYS A 107 -5.82 15.65 1.96
CA LYS A 107 -4.85 16.61 1.38
C LYS A 107 -3.46 16.00 1.25
N LEU A 108 -3.13 15.06 2.15
CA LEU A 108 -1.83 14.41 2.20
C LEU A 108 -2.00 12.89 2.17
N ILE A 109 -1.12 12.24 1.42
CA ILE A 109 -0.90 10.80 1.51
C ILE A 109 0.50 10.52 2.04
N GLN A 110 0.59 9.66 3.05
CA GLN A 110 1.84 9.29 3.70
C GLN A 110 2.16 7.82 3.49
N VAL A 111 3.44 7.50 3.33
CA VAL A 111 3.97 6.15 3.17
C VAL A 111 5.22 6.01 4.03
N LYS A 112 5.47 4.81 4.55
CA LYS A 112 6.75 4.46 5.17
C LYS A 112 7.40 3.33 4.38
N THR A 113 8.70 3.42 4.17
CA THR A 113 9.50 2.35 3.54
C THR A 113 10.86 2.24 4.25
N MET A 114 11.71 1.31 3.80
CA MET A 114 13.07 1.11 4.31
C MET A 114 14.05 1.01 3.16
N ASN A 115 15.33 1.30 3.40
CA ASN A 115 16.39 1.24 2.39
C ASN A 115 16.53 -0.14 1.74
N ARG A 116 16.19 -1.22 2.46
CA ARG A 116 16.13 -2.59 1.92
C ARG A 116 15.09 -2.80 0.81
N PHE A 117 14.17 -1.86 0.59
CA PHE A 117 13.11 -1.94 -0.43
C PHE A 117 13.31 -0.91 -1.57
N PRO A 118 14.37 -1.02 -2.38
CA PRO A 118 14.69 -0.03 -3.41
C PRO A 118 13.60 0.09 -4.48
N ALA A 119 12.89 -0.99 -4.80
CA ALA A 119 11.77 -0.94 -5.76
C ALA A 119 10.60 -0.06 -5.26
N MET A 120 10.27 -0.15 -3.97
CA MET A 120 9.25 0.69 -3.34
C MET A 120 9.71 2.15 -3.28
N LEU A 121 10.96 2.39 -2.86
CA LEU A 121 11.51 3.74 -2.82
C LEU A 121 11.50 4.39 -4.22
N ASN A 122 11.93 3.66 -5.25
CA ASN A 122 11.89 4.13 -6.64
C ASN A 122 10.46 4.43 -7.11
N LEU A 123 9.48 3.59 -6.78
CA LEU A 123 8.07 3.83 -7.09
C LEU A 123 7.61 5.16 -6.47
N LEU A 124 7.89 5.38 -5.19
CA LEU A 124 7.45 6.58 -4.47
C LEU A 124 8.12 7.85 -5.03
N ILE A 125 9.43 7.83 -5.24
CA ILE A 125 10.17 8.98 -5.79
C ILE A 125 9.68 9.34 -7.20
N ARG A 126 9.47 8.35 -8.08
CA ARG A 126 8.90 8.60 -9.42
C ARG A 126 7.51 9.21 -9.38
N ASN A 127 6.74 8.93 -8.33
CA ASN A 127 5.40 9.47 -8.11
C ASN A 127 5.41 10.75 -7.26
N GLN A 128 6.56 11.43 -7.13
CA GLN A 128 6.72 12.74 -6.48
C GLN A 128 6.42 12.73 -4.97
N TYR A 129 6.59 11.59 -4.30
CA TYR A 129 6.65 11.57 -2.85
C TYR A 129 7.95 12.20 -2.38
N LEU A 130 7.85 13.10 -1.41
CA LEU A 130 8.98 13.75 -0.76
C LEU A 130 9.39 12.97 0.48
N ILE A 131 10.69 12.77 0.69
CA ILE A 131 11.22 12.22 1.95
C ILE A 131 11.11 13.30 3.01
N THR A 132 10.36 13.02 4.08
CA THR A 132 10.10 13.99 5.17
C THR A 132 10.83 13.65 6.45
N GLU A 133 11.21 12.38 6.65
CA GLU A 133 11.90 11.92 7.85
C GLU A 133 12.74 10.67 7.56
N LEU A 134 13.89 10.56 8.21
CA LEU A 134 14.68 9.34 8.31
C LEU A 134 14.81 8.97 9.78
N LYS A 135 14.32 7.77 10.12
CA LYS A 135 14.54 7.14 11.41
C LYS A 135 15.63 6.09 11.26
N ALA A 136 16.81 6.40 11.80
CA ALA A 136 17.95 5.50 11.78
C ALA A 136 17.65 4.21 12.56
N ASP A 137 18.18 3.11 12.05
CA ASP A 137 18.31 1.86 12.79
C ASP A 137 19.75 1.79 13.32
N PRO A 138 19.96 1.51 14.62
CA PRO A 138 21.28 1.60 15.24
C PRO A 138 22.26 0.53 14.75
N GLN A 139 21.76 -0.54 14.11
CA GLN A 139 22.55 -1.71 13.73
C GLN A 139 22.63 -1.92 12.22
N SER A 140 21.72 -1.32 11.44
CA SER A 140 21.57 -1.65 10.02
C SER A 140 21.16 -0.46 9.15
N LEU A 141 22.05 -0.03 8.26
CA LEU A 141 21.77 1.07 7.31
C LEU A 141 20.62 0.74 6.36
N ILE A 142 20.42 -0.53 6.01
CA ILE A 142 19.34 -0.97 5.13
C ILE A 142 17.97 -0.96 5.84
N ASP A 143 17.96 -0.89 7.18
CA ASP A 143 16.76 -0.87 8.02
C ASP A 143 16.33 0.52 8.48
N HIS A 144 17.06 1.55 8.05
CA HIS A 144 16.61 2.93 8.20
C HIS A 144 15.22 3.08 7.60
N LYS A 145 14.30 3.59 8.42
CA LYS A 145 12.92 3.83 8.00
C LYS A 145 12.80 5.23 7.44
N LEU A 146 12.30 5.31 6.23
CA LEU A 146 12.00 6.55 5.53
C LEU A 146 10.50 6.84 5.65
N HIS A 147 10.16 8.05 6.04
CA HIS A 147 8.80 8.57 5.91
C HIS A 147 8.74 9.44 4.67
N LEU A 148 7.71 9.22 3.85
CA LEU A 148 7.48 9.98 2.65
C LEU A 148 6.05 10.50 2.61
N SER A 149 5.87 11.69 2.04
CA SER A 149 4.57 12.35 1.92
C SER A 149 4.38 12.95 0.53
N LYS A 150 3.14 13.00 0.06
CA LYS A 150 2.73 13.66 -1.17
C LYS A 150 1.45 14.47 -0.94
N SER A 151 1.40 15.68 -1.48
CA SER A 151 0.15 16.45 -1.55
C SER A 151 -0.74 15.88 -2.65
N ILE A 152 -1.99 15.59 -2.30
CA ILE A 152 -3.00 15.00 -3.20
C ILE A 152 -4.31 15.81 -3.20
N ALA A 153 -4.28 17.03 -2.66
CA ALA A 153 -5.44 17.92 -2.70
C ALA A 153 -5.90 18.13 -4.14
N THR A 154 -7.21 17.96 -4.38
CA THR A 154 -7.84 18.36 -5.64
C THR A 154 -7.66 19.88 -5.81
N ALA A 155 -7.18 20.28 -6.99
CA ALA A 155 -7.10 21.69 -7.38
C ALA A 155 -8.50 22.31 -7.53
#